data_AF-A0A1Z8LR09-F1
#
_entry.id   AF-A0A1Z8LR09-F1
#
_cell.length_a   1.000
_cell.length_b   1.000
_cell.length_c   1.000
_cell.angle_alpha   90.00
_cell.angle_beta   90.00
_cell.angle_gamma   90.00
#
_symmetry.space_group_name_H-M   'P 1'
#
loop_
_entity.id
_entity.type
_entity.pdbx_description
1 polymer ?
#
loop_
_entity_poly.entity_id
_entity_poly.type
_entity_poly.pdbx_seq_one_letter_code
_entity_poly.pdbx_strand_id
1 'polypeptide(L)'
;MTKLLDFHENLDTKDEVKIGSERSFGIVFAILFLIIASWPLIDGGDIRIWAAITASLFLGISFLIPKLLQPLNLVWFQLGLVLHKIVNPLVMGFVFFFTVTPIALIMRSMGKDPLSRNFDSNTHSYWIIRDQDDPEPDSMRRQF
;
A
#
# COMPACT_ATOMS: atom_id res chain seq x y z
N MET A 1 23.49 -6.89 33.24
CA MET A 1 24.02 -6.93 31.86
C MET A 1 23.46 -8.20 31.21
N THR A 2 22.19 -8.17 30.82
CA THR A 2 21.47 -9.31 30.26
C THR A 2 21.67 -9.32 28.76
N LYS A 3 22.37 -10.34 28.27
CA LYS A 3 22.58 -10.61 26.85
C LYS A 3 21.19 -10.89 26.25
N LEU A 4 20.67 -9.95 25.44
CA LEU A 4 19.45 -10.16 24.67
C LEU A 4 19.66 -11.41 23.80
N LEU A 5 18.70 -12.33 23.83
CA LEU A 5 18.68 -13.51 22.97
C LEU A 5 18.75 -13.04 21.51
N ASP A 6 19.85 -13.38 20.83
CA ASP A 6 20.06 -13.11 19.41
C ASP A 6 19.25 -14.13 18.61
N PHE A 7 17.96 -13.85 18.39
CA PHE A 7 17.13 -14.62 17.47
C PHE A 7 17.55 -14.27 16.03
N HIS A 8 17.56 -15.27 15.14
CA HIS A 8 17.81 -15.06 13.70
C HIS A 8 16.74 -14.19 13.02
N GLU A 9 15.62 -13.93 13.71
CA GLU A 9 14.53 -13.08 13.26
C GLU A 9 14.36 -11.90 14.23
N ASN A 10 14.43 -10.68 13.70
CA ASN A 10 14.21 -9.45 14.48
C ASN A 10 12.71 -9.15 14.59
N LEU A 11 12.11 -9.61 15.69
CA LEU A 11 10.69 -9.43 15.99
C LEU A 11 10.30 -7.99 16.38
N ASP A 12 11.26 -7.07 16.49
CA ASP A 12 11.02 -5.66 16.82
C ASP A 12 11.08 -4.73 15.61
N THR A 13 11.01 -5.27 14.39
CA THR A 13 10.92 -4.46 13.17
C THR A 13 9.53 -3.83 13.07
N LYS A 14 9.31 -2.76 13.84
CA LYS A 14 8.23 -1.82 13.58
C LYS A 14 8.73 -0.88 12.49
N ASP A 15 8.29 -1.11 11.26
CA ASP A 15 8.53 -0.16 10.17
C ASP A 15 7.90 1.19 10.55
N GLU A 16 8.71 2.11 11.05
CA GLU A 16 8.26 3.45 11.36
C GLU A 16 7.85 4.15 10.06
N VAL A 17 6.57 4.51 9.96
CA VAL A 17 6.06 5.25 8.80
C VAL A 17 6.68 6.64 8.81
N LYS A 18 7.69 6.84 7.95
CA LYS A 18 8.41 8.11 7.82
C LYS A 18 7.49 9.16 7.22
N ILE A 19 7.38 10.30 7.90
CA ILE A 19 6.67 11.47 7.40
C ILE A 19 7.45 12.03 6.20
N GLY A 20 6.74 12.43 5.14
CA GLY A 20 7.35 13.05 3.97
C GLY A 20 8.00 14.40 4.31
N SER A 21 9.01 14.82 3.54
CA SER A 21 9.67 16.11 3.75
C SER A 21 8.71 17.29 3.51
N GLU A 22 8.84 18.35 4.31
CA GLU A 22 8.06 19.58 4.20
C GLU A 22 8.26 20.27 2.85
N ARG A 23 9.44 20.12 2.25
CA ARG A 23 9.74 20.63 0.90
C ARG A 23 8.90 19.92 -0.16
N SER A 24 8.89 18.59 -0.10
CA SER A 24 8.09 17.77 -1.02
C SER A 24 6.61 18.08 -0.87
N PHE A 25 6.11 18.21 0.36
CA PHE A 25 4.75 18.65 0.63
C PHE A 25 4.44 20.00 -0.04
N GLY A 26 5.28 21.01 0.14
CA GLY A 26 5.09 22.33 -0.47
C GLY A 26 5.09 22.30 -2.01
N ILE A 27 5.98 21.50 -2.61
CA ILE A 27 6.06 21.35 -4.07
C ILE A 27 4.79 20.67 -4.62
N VAL A 28 4.32 19.60 -3.98
CA VAL A 28 3.09 18.90 -4.39
C VAL A 28 1.89 19.83 -4.36
N PHE A 29 1.74 20.63 -3.30
CA PHE A 29 0.63 21.60 -3.21
C PHE A 29 0.78 22.75 -4.22
N ALA A 30 1.99 23.21 -4.50
CA ALA A 30 2.20 24.22 -5.54
C ALA A 30 1.81 23.69 -6.93
N ILE A 31 2.18 22.45 -7.26
CA ILE A 31 1.77 21.81 -8.52
C ILE A 31 0.24 21.67 -8.58
N LEU A 32 -0.40 21.24 -7.49
CA LEU A 32 -1.86 21.14 -7.40
C LEU A 32 -2.53 22.50 -7.68
N PHE A 33 -2.08 23.57 -7.04
CA PHE A 33 -2.63 24.91 -7.27
C PHE A 33 -2.32 25.44 -8.66
N LEU A 34 -1.19 25.08 -9.26
CA LEU A 34 -0.85 25.44 -10.64
C LEU A 34 -1.80 24.78 -11.64
N ILE A 35 -2.13 23.50 -11.43
CA ILE A 35 -3.15 22.80 -12.22
C ILE A 35 -4.51 23.49 -12.07
N ILE A 36 -4.92 23.84 -10.84
CA ILE A 36 -6.19 24.56 -10.59
C ILE A 36 -6.18 25.95 -11.23
N ALA A 37 -5.05 26.65 -11.20
CA ALA A 37 -4.88 27.97 -11.82
C ALA A 37 -5.02 27.91 -13.34
N SER A 38 -4.51 26.84 -13.93
CA SER A 38 -4.45 26.63 -15.39
C SER A 38 -5.69 25.92 -15.95
N TRP A 39 -6.49 25.27 -15.10
CA TRP A 39 -7.69 24.52 -15.52
C TRP A 39 -8.64 25.32 -16.44
N PRO A 40 -8.97 26.60 -16.14
CA PRO A 40 -9.89 27.37 -16.99
C PRO A 40 -9.37 27.65 -18.40
N LEU A 41 -8.06 27.52 -18.64
CA LEU A 41 -7.48 27.77 -19.97
C LEU A 41 -7.92 26.71 -20.97
N ILE A 42 -8.32 25.52 -20.50
CA ILE A 42 -8.84 24.45 -21.35
C ILE A 42 -10.16 24.88 -22.00
N ASP A 43 -10.98 25.63 -21.27
CA ASP A 43 -12.29 26.12 -21.72
C ASP A 43 -12.23 27.55 -22.30
N GLY A 44 -11.01 28.09 -22.52
CA GLY A 44 -10.79 29.44 -23.03
C GLY A 44 -10.99 30.57 -22.01
N GLY A 45 -11.08 30.24 -20.73
CA GLY A 45 -11.17 31.21 -19.63
C GLY A 45 -9.80 31.72 -19.15
N ASP A 46 -9.83 32.78 -18.33
CA ASP A 46 -8.62 33.38 -17.75
C ASP A 46 -8.00 32.54 -16.63
N ILE A 47 -6.69 32.73 -16.41
CA ILE A 47 -5.97 32.13 -15.28
C ILE A 47 -6.63 32.56 -13.97
N ARG A 48 -6.90 31.61 -13.07
CA ARG A 48 -7.32 31.94 -11.70
C ARG A 48 -6.14 32.54 -10.94
N ILE A 49 -6.05 33.87 -10.95
CA ILE A 49 -4.96 34.63 -10.33
C ILE A 49 -4.77 34.25 -8.86
N TRP A 50 -5.85 34.05 -8.09
CA TRP A 50 -5.74 33.60 -6.70
C TRP A 50 -4.99 32.27 -6.59
N ALA A 51 -5.32 31.30 -7.44
CA ALA A 51 -4.69 29.98 -7.42
C ALA A 51 -3.21 30.06 -7.85
N ALA A 52 -2.90 30.92 -8.82
CA ALA A 52 -1.52 31.19 -9.23
C ALA A 52 -0.70 31.82 -8.09
N ILE A 53 -1.25 32.81 -7.38
CA ILE A 53 -0.62 33.43 -6.20
C ILE A 53 -0.36 32.38 -5.13
N THR A 54 -1.35 31.53 -4.82
CA THR A 54 -1.16 30.45 -3.83
C THR A 54 -0.09 29.45 -4.26
N ALA A 55 -0.02 29.09 -5.55
CA ALA A 55 1.01 28.20 -6.07
C ALA A 55 2.42 28.79 -5.89
N SER A 56 2.60 30.05 -6.27
CA SER A 56 3.88 30.77 -6.08
C SER A 56 4.26 30.90 -4.61
N LEU A 57 3.30 31.12 -3.72
CA LEU A 57 3.54 31.20 -2.28
C LEU A 57 4.03 29.86 -1.72
N PHE A 58 3.35 28.75 -2.04
CA PHE A 58 3.76 27.42 -1.60
C PHE A 58 5.15 27.03 -2.15
N LEU A 59 5.43 27.36 -3.42
CA LEU A 59 6.77 27.17 -4.00
C LEU A 59 7.83 27.98 -3.26
N GLY A 60 7.59 29.28 -3.05
CA GLY A 60 8.51 30.17 -2.35
C GLY A 60 8.82 29.69 -0.94
N ILE A 61 7.78 29.36 -0.15
CA ILE A 61 7.94 28.84 1.21
C ILE A 61 8.71 27.52 1.22
N SER A 62 8.43 26.62 0.27
CA SER A 62 9.12 25.33 0.16
C SER A 62 10.64 25.49 0.00
N PHE A 63 11.10 26.45 -0.81
CA PHE A 63 12.53 26.70 -1.02
C PHE A 63 13.18 27.56 0.07
N LEU A 64 12.50 28.60 0.54
CA LEU A 64 13.07 29.58 1.47
C LEU A 64 13.00 29.10 2.93
N ILE A 65 11.82 28.67 3.39
CA ILE A 65 11.54 28.35 4.80
C ILE A 65 10.57 27.16 4.90
N PRO A 66 11.00 25.94 4.55
CA PRO A 66 10.12 24.76 4.53
C PRO A 66 9.56 24.41 5.91
N LYS A 67 10.25 24.80 7.00
CA LYS A 67 9.80 24.58 8.38
C LYS A 67 8.42 25.20 8.67
N LEU A 68 8.03 26.25 7.96
CA LEU A 68 6.71 26.86 8.12
C LEU A 68 5.57 25.92 7.67
N LEU A 69 5.85 25.01 6.74
CA LEU A 69 4.89 24.01 6.24
C LEU A 69 4.80 22.76 7.13
N GLN A 70 5.65 22.65 8.15
CA GLN A 70 5.69 21.50 9.05
C GLN A 70 4.33 21.17 9.70
N PRO A 71 3.63 22.09 10.40
CA PRO A 71 2.36 21.75 11.05
C PRO A 71 1.30 21.31 10.04
N LEU A 72 1.30 21.91 8.84
CA LEU A 72 0.37 21.54 7.78
C LEU A 72 0.69 20.17 7.18
N ASN A 73 1.97 19.86 6.98
CA ASN A 73 2.44 18.55 6.53
C ASN A 73 2.07 17.44 7.52
N LEU A 74 2.19 17.69 8.83
CA LEU A 74 1.79 16.73 9.87
C LEU A 74 0.28 16.42 9.82
N VAL A 75 -0.56 17.45 9.74
CA VAL A 75 -2.02 17.28 9.66
C VAL A 75 -2.41 16.55 8.37
N TRP A 76 -1.79 16.91 7.24
CA TRP A 76 -2.00 16.23 5.97
C TRP A 76 -1.60 14.75 6.03
N PHE A 77 -0.46 14.45 6.65
CA PHE A 77 0.01 13.09 6.84
C PHE A 77 -0.96 12.28 7.71
N GLN A 78 -1.44 12.82 8.83
CA GLN A 78 -2.44 12.17 9.67
C GLN A 78 -3.75 11.89 8.92
N LEU A 79 -4.21 12.85 8.11
CA LEU A 79 -5.36 12.65 7.24
C LEU A 79 -5.11 11.50 6.25
N GLY A 80 -3.91 11.45 5.66
CA GLY A 80 -3.47 10.35 4.80
C GLY A 80 -3.53 8.99 5.49
N LEU A 81 -3.12 8.90 6.76
CA LEU A 81 -3.20 7.66 7.55
C LEU A 81 -4.65 7.24 7.81
N VAL A 82 -5.53 8.17 8.14
CA VAL A 82 -6.96 7.88 8.34
C VAL A 82 -7.59 7.41 7.03
N LEU A 83 -7.28 8.08 5.92
CA LEU A 83 -7.76 7.69 4.60
C LEU A 83 -7.24 6.30 4.23
N HIS A 84 -5.95 6.02 4.46
CA HIS A 84 -5.36 4.71 4.22
C HIS A 84 -6.06 3.61 5.01
N LYS A 85 -6.40 3.85 6.29
CA LYS A 85 -7.15 2.90 7.13
C LYS A 85 -8.51 2.52 6.54
N ILE A 86 -9.15 3.41 5.79
CA ILE A 86 -10.45 3.17 5.15
C ILE A 86 -10.27 2.57 3.75
N VAL A 87 -9.37 3.15 2.96
CA VAL A 87 -9.13 2.75 1.56
C VAL A 87 -8.51 1.36 1.49
N ASN A 88 -7.60 0.99 2.41
CA ASN A 88 -6.94 -0.31 2.36
C ASN A 88 -7.94 -1.49 2.50
N PRO A 89 -8.81 -1.56 3.52
CA PRO A 89 -9.87 -2.57 3.58
C PRO A 89 -10.85 -2.51 2.41
N LEU A 90 -11.18 -1.30 1.93
CA LEU A 90 -12.10 -1.11 0.81
C LEU A 90 -11.52 -1.75 -0.47
N VAL A 91 -10.27 -1.41 -0.82
CA VAL A 91 -9.57 -1.98 -1.97
C VAL A 91 -9.41 -3.49 -1.83
N MET A 92 -9.02 -3.98 -0.64
CA MET A 92 -8.95 -5.42 -0.38
C MET A 92 -10.31 -6.10 -0.54
N GLY A 93 -11.40 -5.46 -0.12
CA GLY A 93 -12.76 -5.91 -0.34
C GLY A 93 -13.10 -5.98 -1.83
N PHE A 94 -12.77 -4.95 -2.61
CA PHE A 94 -12.95 -4.95 -4.06
C PHE A 94 -12.19 -6.10 -4.72
N VAL A 95 -10.91 -6.28 -4.39
CA VAL A 95 -10.11 -7.40 -4.91
C VAL A 95 -10.75 -8.74 -4.55
N PHE A 96 -11.22 -8.91 -3.32
CA PHE A 96 -11.87 -10.14 -2.90
C PHE A 96 -13.16 -10.43 -3.67
N PHE A 97 -14.06 -9.45 -3.80
CA PHE A 97 -15.37 -9.68 -4.43
C PHE A 97 -15.32 -9.69 -5.96
N PHE A 98 -14.44 -8.91 -6.58
CA PHE A 98 -14.37 -8.81 -8.05
C PHE A 98 -13.29 -9.66 -8.69
N THR A 99 -12.30 -10.12 -7.94
CA THR A 99 -11.24 -10.98 -8.47
C THR A 99 -11.31 -12.36 -7.83
N VAL A 100 -11.14 -12.46 -6.51
CA VAL A 100 -11.00 -13.77 -5.84
C VAL A 100 -12.31 -14.57 -5.89
N THR A 101 -13.43 -13.94 -5.57
CA THR A 101 -14.75 -14.57 -5.54
C THR A 101 -15.18 -15.13 -6.90
N PRO A 102 -15.12 -14.39 -8.03
CA PRO A 102 -15.48 -14.97 -9.33
C PRO A 102 -14.53 -16.08 -9.75
N ILE A 103 -13.22 -15.97 -9.47
CA ILE A 103 -12.28 -17.06 -9.72
C ILE A 103 -12.69 -18.32 -8.93
N ALA A 104 -13.03 -18.17 -7.65
CA ALA A 104 -13.50 -19.27 -6.83
C ALA A 104 -14.81 -19.89 -7.35
N LEU A 105 -15.76 -19.06 -7.80
CA LEU A 105 -17.01 -19.55 -8.40
C LEU A 105 -16.76 -20.32 -9.70
N ILE A 106 -15.86 -19.84 -10.56
CA ILE A 106 -15.46 -20.52 -11.80
C ILE A 106 -14.78 -21.86 -11.48
N MET A 107 -13.84 -21.90 -10.53
CA MET A 107 -13.22 -23.16 -10.13
C MET A 107 -14.25 -24.16 -9.59
N ARG A 108 -15.20 -23.67 -8.78
CA ARG A 108 -16.27 -24.51 -8.22
C ARG A 108 -17.21 -25.04 -9.31
N SER A 109 -17.57 -24.23 -10.32
CA SER A 109 -18.39 -24.70 -11.43
C SER A 109 -17.64 -25.68 -12.35
N MET A 110 -16.32 -25.55 -12.46
CA MET A 110 -15.44 -26.52 -13.12
C MET A 110 -15.16 -27.78 -12.28
N GLY A 111 -15.69 -27.88 -11.06
CA GLY A 111 -15.46 -29.02 -10.16
C GLY A 111 -14.04 -29.12 -9.59
N LYS A 112 -13.25 -28.05 -9.68
CA LYS A 112 -11.87 -28.01 -9.15
C LYS A 112 -11.90 -27.66 -7.67
N ASP A 113 -11.34 -28.53 -6.84
CA ASP A 113 -11.13 -28.29 -5.41
C ASP A 113 -9.65 -28.48 -5.05
N PRO A 114 -8.79 -27.47 -5.27
CA PRO A 114 -7.34 -27.58 -4.99
C PRO A 114 -7.02 -27.70 -3.50
N LEU A 115 -7.99 -27.41 -2.63
CA LEU A 115 -7.81 -27.39 -1.18
C LEU A 115 -8.42 -28.64 -0.51
N SER A 116 -8.93 -29.60 -1.28
CA SER A 116 -9.55 -30.84 -0.77
C SER A 116 -10.48 -30.58 0.41
N ARG A 117 -11.39 -29.60 0.26
CA ARG A 117 -12.16 -29.01 1.36
C ARG A 117 -13.27 -29.91 1.88
N ASN A 118 -13.65 -30.93 1.11
CA ASN A 118 -14.67 -31.88 1.52
C ASN A 118 -14.11 -32.81 2.60
N PHE A 119 -14.80 -32.85 3.74
CA PHE A 119 -14.49 -33.79 4.80
C PHE A 119 -14.90 -35.21 4.38
N ASP A 120 -13.93 -36.10 4.29
CA ASP A 120 -14.10 -37.54 4.12
C ASP A 120 -13.96 -38.25 5.47
N SER A 121 -15.07 -38.78 5.98
CA SER A 121 -15.11 -39.54 7.23
C SER A 121 -14.55 -40.96 7.09
N ASN A 122 -14.33 -41.44 5.87
CA ASN A 122 -13.85 -42.79 5.58
C ASN A 122 -12.33 -42.84 5.36
N THR A 123 -11.68 -41.68 5.33
CA THR A 123 -10.22 -41.56 5.18
C THR A 123 -9.51 -41.71 6.52
N HIS A 124 -8.51 -42.60 6.58
CA HIS A 124 -7.69 -42.83 7.78
C HIS A 124 -6.81 -41.63 8.16
N SER A 125 -6.38 -40.83 7.18
CA SER A 125 -5.56 -39.63 7.39
C SER A 125 -5.61 -38.71 6.16
N TYR A 126 -5.71 -37.40 6.37
CA TYR A 126 -5.62 -36.39 5.30
C TYR A 126 -4.17 -36.08 4.89
N TRP A 127 -3.19 -36.76 5.49
CA TRP A 127 -1.78 -36.56 5.17
C TRP A 127 -1.47 -37.01 3.74
N ILE A 128 -1.06 -36.06 2.90
CA ILE A 128 -0.60 -36.35 1.55
C ILE A 128 0.83 -36.89 1.66
N ILE A 129 1.00 -38.18 1.44
CA ILE A 129 2.30 -38.84 1.41
C ILE A 129 3.05 -38.37 0.15
N ARG A 130 4.31 -37.97 0.32
CA ARG A 130 5.20 -37.63 -0.81
C ARG A 130 5.64 -38.91 -1.51
N ASP A 131 5.49 -38.94 -2.82
CA ASP A 131 6.01 -40.04 -3.64
C ASP A 131 7.51 -39.86 -3.91
N GLN A 132 8.16 -40.92 -4.40
CA GLN A 132 9.61 -40.93 -4.65
C GLN A 132 10.07 -39.95 -5.75
N ASP A 133 9.14 -39.47 -6.59
CA ASP A 133 9.39 -38.50 -7.64
C ASP A 133 9.31 -37.03 -7.16
N ASP A 134 8.96 -36.79 -5.89
CA ASP A 134 9.01 -35.43 -5.32
C ASP A 134 10.47 -34.97 -5.18
N PRO A 135 10.77 -33.68 -5.44
CA PRO A 135 12.13 -33.15 -5.33
C PRO A 135 12.70 -33.44 -3.94
N GLU A 136 13.87 -34.08 -3.90
CA GLU A 136 14.56 -34.35 -2.64
C GLU A 136 14.75 -33.03 -1.87
N PRO A 137 14.66 -33.05 -0.52
CA PRO A 137 14.85 -31.85 0.30
C PRO A 137 16.16 -31.11 0.01
N ASP A 138 17.21 -31.84 -0.39
CA ASP A 138 18.54 -31.32 -0.74
C ASP A 138 18.63 -30.71 -2.16
N SER A 139 17.55 -30.76 -2.94
CA SER A 139 17.48 -30.15 -4.28
C SER A 139 17.48 -28.61 -4.25
N MET A 140 17.21 -28.01 -3.08
CA MET A 140 17.23 -26.55 -2.91
C MET A 140 18.67 -26.03 -2.83
N ARG A 141 19.26 -25.73 -4.00
CA ARG A 141 20.64 -25.23 -4.15
C ARG A 141 20.98 -23.94 -3.37
N ARG A 142 19.98 -23.17 -2.94
CA ARG A 142 20.14 -21.90 -2.19
C ARG A 142 18.98 -21.71 -1.22
N GLN A 143 19.01 -22.46 -0.12
CA GLN A 143 17.98 -22.35 0.92
C GLN A 143 18.27 -21.27 1.97
N PHE A 144 19.43 -20.60 1.87
CA PHE A 144 19.84 -19.46 2.71
C PHE A 144 20.50 -18.38 1.85
#